data_AF-A0A1H3JCQ2-F1
#
_entry.id   AF-A0A1H3JCQ2-F1
#
_cell.length_a   1.000
_cell.length_b   1.000
_cell.length_c   1.000
_cell.angle_alpha   90.00
_cell.angle_beta   90.00
_cell.angle_gamma   90.00
#
_symmetry.space_group_name_H-M   'P 1'
#
loop_
_entity.id
_entity.type
_entity.pdbx_description
1 polymer ?
#
loop_
_entity_poly.entity_id
_entity_poly.type
_entity_poly.pdbx_seq_one_letter_code
_entity_poly.pdbx_strand_id
1 'polypeptide(L)'
;MTMKNPLLTQIIEGRQRDKGIGIYSACSANPFVLEAVVERALETDSVALIEATANQVNQFGGYTGMTPRDFYDMVWNMAREKGMPGEQLILGGD
;
A
#
# COMPACT_ATOMS: atom_id res chain seq x y z
N MET A 1 -15.00 16.39 2.97
CA MET A 1 -14.93 15.37 4.05
C MET A 1 -13.80 14.42 3.72
N THR A 2 -12.78 14.34 4.56
CA THR A 2 -11.66 13.41 4.35
C THR A 2 -12.15 12.01 4.71
N MET A 3 -12.30 11.12 3.72
CA MET A 3 -12.57 9.70 4.02
C MET A 3 -11.35 9.12 4.75
N LYS A 4 -11.55 8.67 5.98
CA LYS A 4 -10.54 7.93 6.73
C LYS A 4 -10.67 6.46 6.38
N ASN A 5 -9.56 5.80 6.04
CA ASN A 5 -9.57 4.34 5.87
C ASN A 5 -9.89 3.70 7.25
N PRO A 6 -10.94 2.86 7.33
CA PRO A 6 -11.39 2.30 8.60
C PRO A 6 -10.34 1.38 9.24
N LEU A 7 -9.57 0.64 8.43
CA LEU A 7 -8.50 -0.25 8.92
C LEU A 7 -7.32 0.54 9.49
N LEU A 8 -6.89 1.63 8.82
CA LEU A 8 -5.89 2.53 9.39
C LEU A 8 -6.33 3.13 10.72
N THR A 9 -7.61 3.51 10.83
CA THR A 9 -8.16 4.05 12.07
C THR A 9 -8.11 3.01 13.20
N GLN A 10 -8.47 1.76 12.90
CA GLN A 10 -8.39 0.65 13.86
C GLN A 10 -6.95 0.37 14.32
N ILE A 11 -5.97 0.43 13.41
CA ILE A 11 -4.55 0.25 13.76
C ILE A 11 -4.08 1.38 14.70
N ILE A 12 -4.43 2.62 14.40
CA ILE A 12 -4.07 3.79 15.23
C ILE A 12 -4.71 3.70 16.62
N GLU A 13 -5.99 3.36 16.70
CA GLU A 13 -6.70 3.21 17.98
C GLU A 13 -6.19 2.02 18.79
N GLY A 14 -5.86 0.91 18.12
CA GLY A 14 -5.31 -0.28 18.75
C GLY A 14 -3.93 -0.04 19.37
N ARG A 15 -3.11 0.84 18.77
CA ARG A 15 -1.81 1.24 19.33
C ARG A 15 -1.97 1.93 20.69
N GLN A 16 -3.02 2.74 20.86
CA GLN A 16 -3.30 3.44 22.12
C GLN A 16 -3.77 2.52 23.25
N ARG A 17 -4.12 1.26 22.93
CA ARG A 17 -4.65 0.27 23.89
C ARG A 17 -3.60 -0.79 24.30
N ASP A 18 -2.30 -0.47 24.24
CA ASP A 18 -1.16 -1.35 24.57
C ASP A 18 -1.10 -2.68 23.80
N LYS A 19 -1.77 -2.79 22.64
CA LYS A 19 -1.88 -4.04 21.89
C LYS A 19 -0.68 -4.40 20.99
N GLY A 20 0.41 -3.63 21.02
CA GLY A 20 1.58 -3.89 20.16
C GLY A 20 1.26 -3.98 18.66
N ILE A 21 0.23 -3.27 18.21
CA ILE A 21 -0.23 -3.29 16.81
C ILE A 21 0.46 -2.19 16.01
N GLY A 22 0.78 -2.47 14.77
CA GLY A 22 1.38 -1.54 13.83
C GLY A 22 1.11 -1.94 12.40
N ILE A 23 1.65 -1.15 11.48
CA ILE A 23 1.62 -1.39 10.04
C ILE A 23 3.05 -1.22 9.53
N TYR A 24 3.50 -2.11 8.65
CA TYR A 24 4.75 -1.90 7.92
C TYR A 24 4.49 -0.91 6.78
N SER A 25 5.53 -0.21 6.32
CA SER A 25 5.48 0.54 5.06
C SER A 25 6.44 -0.09 4.06
N ALA A 26 5.92 -0.59 2.93
CA ALA A 26 6.72 -1.19 1.88
C ALA A 26 7.08 -0.15 0.81
N CYS A 27 8.23 0.50 0.99
CA CYS A 27 8.75 1.52 0.06
C CYS A 27 9.56 0.88 -1.08
N SER A 28 8.90 0.23 -2.02
CA SER A 28 9.55 -0.48 -3.15
C SER A 28 8.81 -0.25 -4.46
N ALA A 29 9.56 -0.26 -5.57
CA ALA A 29 9.01 -0.29 -6.92
C ALA A 29 9.26 -1.63 -7.64
N ASN A 30 9.89 -2.61 -6.97
CA ASN A 30 10.17 -3.91 -7.57
C ASN A 30 8.90 -4.77 -7.61
N PRO A 31 8.42 -5.22 -8.80
CA PRO A 31 7.18 -5.96 -8.92
C PRO A 31 7.08 -7.22 -8.05
N PHE A 32 8.17 -7.98 -7.87
CA PHE A 32 8.17 -9.18 -7.03
C PHE A 32 8.03 -8.85 -5.54
N VAL A 33 8.58 -7.71 -5.10
CA VAL A 33 8.42 -7.25 -3.71
C VAL A 33 6.98 -6.80 -3.49
N LEU A 34 6.40 -6.07 -4.44
CA LEU A 34 5.01 -5.62 -4.38
C LEU A 34 4.05 -6.82 -4.37
N GLU A 35 4.34 -7.84 -5.16
CA GLU A 35 3.57 -9.08 -5.19
C GLU A 35 3.61 -9.79 -3.83
N ALA A 36 4.81 -9.96 -3.26
CA ALA A 36 4.97 -10.57 -1.94
C ALA A 36 4.26 -9.78 -0.83
N VAL A 37 4.22 -8.45 -0.93
CA VAL A 37 3.48 -7.58 0.00
C VAL A 37 1.97 -7.84 -0.09
N VAL A 38 1.42 -7.94 -1.30
CA VAL A 38 0.01 -8.26 -1.53
C VAL A 38 -0.34 -9.66 -1.01
N GLU A 39 0.47 -10.66 -1.36
CA GLU A 39 0.28 -12.04 -0.89
C GLU A 39 0.31 -12.12 0.62
N ARG A 40 1.30 -11.46 1.25
CA ARG A 40 1.43 -11.47 2.69
C ARG A 40 0.23 -10.85 3.39
N ALA A 41 -0.27 -9.73 2.88
CA ALA A 41 -1.45 -9.06 3.43
C ALA A 41 -2.71 -9.93 3.32
N LEU A 42 -2.90 -10.63 2.20
CA LEU A 42 -3.98 -11.61 2.01
C LEU A 42 -3.89 -12.78 2.99
N GLU A 43 -2.70 -13.35 3.16
CA GLU A 43 -2.47 -14.48 4.07
C GLU A 43 -2.76 -14.14 5.53
N THR A 44 -2.53 -12.89 5.95
CA THR A 44 -2.74 -12.44 7.33
C THR A 44 -4.04 -11.72 7.58
N ASP A 45 -4.90 -11.60 6.57
CA ASP A 45 -6.10 -10.76 6.61
C ASP A 45 -5.78 -9.34 7.13
N SER A 46 -4.72 -8.76 6.58
CA SER A 46 -4.22 -7.45 6.97
C SER A 46 -4.19 -6.48 5.79
N VAL A 47 -3.63 -5.30 6.02
CA VAL A 47 -3.45 -4.27 5.00
C VAL A 47 -2.11 -4.39 4.29
N ALA A 48 -2.08 -3.98 3.03
CA ALA A 48 -0.88 -3.73 2.24
C ALA A 48 -0.66 -2.22 2.12
N LEU A 49 0.29 -1.68 2.89
CA LEU A 49 0.76 -0.30 2.74
C LEU A 49 1.99 -0.29 1.83
N ILE A 50 1.82 0.28 0.64
CA ILE A 50 2.86 0.42 -0.37
C ILE A 50 3.08 1.91 -0.63
N GLU A 51 4.34 2.34 -0.61
CA GLU A 51 4.70 3.74 -0.79
C GLU A 51 5.72 3.89 -1.91
N ALA A 52 5.62 5.00 -2.63
CA ALA A 52 6.60 5.41 -3.63
C ALA A 52 7.17 6.78 -3.29
N THR A 53 8.49 6.90 -3.35
CA THR A 53 9.18 8.19 -3.23
C THR A 53 8.95 9.05 -4.48
N ALA A 54 9.07 10.37 -4.33
CA ALA A 54 9.01 11.30 -5.48
C ALA A 54 10.11 11.05 -6.55
N ASN A 55 11.22 10.40 -6.16
CA ASN A 55 12.27 10.00 -7.10
C ASN A 55 11.86 8.79 -7.93
N GLN A 56 11.11 7.84 -7.33
CA GLN A 56 10.56 6.68 -8.03
C GLN A 56 9.45 7.10 -8.98
N VAL A 57 8.47 7.83 -8.47
CA VAL A 57 7.19 8.12 -9.12
C VAL A 57 6.88 9.60 -8.98
N ASN A 58 6.72 10.28 -10.12
CA ASN A 58 6.29 11.68 -10.15
C ASN A 58 5.63 12.03 -11.49
N GLN A 59 5.20 13.27 -11.67
CA GLN A 59 4.51 13.72 -12.88
C GLN A 59 5.33 13.58 -14.18
N PHE A 60 6.64 13.39 -14.08
CA PHE A 60 7.56 13.19 -15.20
C PHE A 60 8.02 11.73 -15.35
N GLY A 61 7.55 10.82 -14.49
CA GLY A 61 7.90 9.41 -14.49
C GLY A 61 8.96 8.98 -13.45
N GLY A 62 9.64 9.93 -12.79
CA GLY A 62 10.77 9.58 -11.91
C GLY A 62 11.83 8.72 -12.60
N TYR A 63 12.59 7.93 -11.85
CA TYR A 63 13.53 6.97 -12.44
C TYR A 63 12.87 5.68 -12.93
N THR A 64 11.61 5.43 -12.54
CA THR A 64 10.87 4.22 -12.95
C THR A 64 10.15 4.38 -14.30
N GLY A 65 10.00 5.62 -14.77
CA GLY A 65 9.15 5.97 -15.92
C GLY A 65 7.65 6.00 -15.58
N MET A 66 7.25 5.92 -14.31
CA MET A 66 5.86 5.85 -13.87
C MET A 66 5.36 7.17 -13.28
N THR A 67 4.17 7.59 -13.70
CA THR A 67 3.38 8.60 -12.99
C THR A 67 2.65 7.98 -11.79
N PRO A 68 2.12 8.78 -10.85
CA PRO A 68 1.29 8.25 -9.76
C PRO A 68 0.10 7.41 -10.24
N ARG A 69 -0.45 7.73 -11.43
CA ARG A 69 -1.53 6.94 -12.06
C ARG A 69 -1.02 5.56 -12.49
N ASP A 70 0.13 5.52 -13.14
CA ASP A 70 0.75 4.27 -13.62
C ASP A 70 1.11 3.35 -12.45
N PHE A 71 1.71 3.92 -11.40
CA PHE A 71 2.05 3.17 -10.19
C PHE A 71 0.79 2.62 -9.50
N TYR A 72 -0.26 3.44 -9.37
CA TYR A 72 -1.55 2.98 -8.87
C TYR A 72 -2.09 1.82 -9.71
N ASP A 73 -2.14 1.96 -11.04
CA ASP A 73 -2.74 0.93 -11.90
C ASP A 73 -1.96 -0.38 -11.84
N MET A 74 -0.64 -0.31 -11.79
CA MET A 74 0.22 -1.48 -11.63
C MET A 74 -0.11 -2.24 -10.34
N VAL A 75 -0.09 -1.56 -9.19
CA VAL A 75 -0.34 -2.21 -7.89
C VAL A 75 -1.79 -2.66 -7.77
N TRP A 76 -2.74 -1.85 -8.24
CA TRP A 76 -4.16 -2.18 -8.16
C TRP A 76 -4.53 -3.40 -9.02
N ASN A 77 -4.00 -3.49 -10.24
CA ASN A 77 -4.26 -4.66 -11.09
C ASN A 77 -3.70 -5.93 -10.45
N MET A 78 -2.47 -5.88 -9.93
CA MET A 78 -1.85 -7.00 -9.19
C MET A 78 -2.70 -7.43 -7.98
N ALA A 79 -3.12 -6.47 -7.15
CA ALA A 79 -3.95 -6.74 -5.98
C ALA A 79 -5.31 -7.35 -6.37
N ARG A 80 -5.95 -6.80 -7.40
CA ARG A 80 -7.24 -7.30 -7.92
C ARG A 80 -7.12 -8.70 -8.50
N GLU A 81 -6.07 -9.00 -9.24
CA GLU A 81 -5.83 -10.35 -9.81
C GLU A 81 -5.69 -11.42 -8.73
N LYS A 82 -5.15 -11.06 -7.55
CA LYS A 82 -5.07 -11.95 -6.38
C LYS A 82 -6.32 -11.92 -5.49
N GLY A 83 -7.35 -11.14 -5.83
CA GLY A 83 -8.61 -11.07 -5.10
C GLY A 83 -8.59 -10.21 -3.84
N MET A 84 -7.64 -9.28 -3.71
CA MET A 84 -7.56 -8.38 -2.56
C MET A 84 -8.75 -7.39 -2.52
N PRO A 85 -9.46 -7.27 -1.38
CA PRO A 85 -10.42 -6.20 -1.15
C PRO A 85 -9.77 -4.82 -1.27
N GLY A 86 -10.40 -3.89 -2.00
CA GLY A 86 -9.83 -2.56 -2.24
C GLY A 86 -9.54 -1.74 -0.99
N GLU A 87 -10.23 -2.03 0.10
CA GLU A 87 -10.04 -1.36 1.40
C GLU A 87 -8.74 -1.77 2.11
N GLN A 88 -8.19 -2.95 1.76
CA GLN A 88 -6.94 -3.47 2.31
C GLN A 88 -5.69 -2.91 1.63
N LEU A 89 -5.82 -2.34 0.42
CA LEU A 89 -4.71 -1.69 -0.27
C LEU A 89 -4.63 -0.20 0.11
N ILE A 90 -3.45 0.21 0.58
CA ILE A 90 -3.16 1.61 0.92
C ILE A 90 -1.94 2.04 0.12
N LEU A 91 -2.09 3.09 -0.68
CA LEU A 91 -1.02 3.69 -1.45
C LEU A 91 -0.64 5.04 -0.85
N GLY A 92 0.64 5.19 -0.49
CA GLY A 92 1.21 6.40 0.08
C GLY A 92 2.34 6.97 -0.78
N GLY A 93 2.80 8.17 -0.39
CA GLY A 93 4.00 8.78 -0.92
C GLY A 93 4.96 9.08 0.23
N ASP A 94 6.22 8.67 0.06
CA ASP A 94 7.32 8.86 1.01
C ASP A 94 8.04 10.21 0.78
#